data_AF-A0A483CT60-F1
#
_entry.id   AF-A0A483CT60-F1
#
_cell.length_a   1.000
_cell.length_b   1.000
_cell.length_c   1.000
_cell.angle_alpha   90.00
_cell.angle_beta   90.00
_cell.angle_gamma   90.00
#
_symmetry.space_group_name_H-M   'P 1'
#
loop_
_entity.id
_entity.type
_entity.pdbx_description
1 polymer ?
#
loop_
_entity_poly.entity_id
_entity_poly.type
_entity_poly.pdbx_seq_one_letter_code
_entity_poly.pdbx_strand_id
1 'polypeptide(L)'
;MKILCAIAPARFRDEELLVPQQTFSDADVETVVASTHTGTCEGMIGATAEATVSFADVSPADYNAIVVVGGIGAQDVLWNDAELKRLVQEFNGAGKVVAAICLSPVVLARAGILPGREATVFRSPASIREIEKGGARLSERPVVTDGNVVTADGPSAAEEFARAILSLLL
;
A
#
# COMPACT_ATOMS: atom_id res chain seq x y z
N MET A 1 5.76 15.52 7.75
CA MET A 1 5.87 14.04 7.64
C MET A 1 5.77 13.68 6.17
N LYS A 2 6.34 12.55 5.75
CA LYS A 2 6.40 12.17 4.34
C LYS A 2 6.01 10.71 4.15
N ILE A 3 5.07 10.42 3.25
CA ILE A 3 4.57 9.08 2.94
C ILE A 3 4.98 8.70 1.53
N LEU A 4 5.50 7.49 1.36
CA LEU A 4 5.77 6.90 0.05
C LEU A 4 4.52 6.15 -0.44
N CYS A 5 3.93 6.57 -1.55
CA CYS A 5 2.84 5.88 -2.21
C CYS A 5 3.38 5.01 -3.35
N ALA A 6 3.40 3.69 -3.16
CA ALA A 6 3.84 2.73 -4.16
C ALA A 6 2.65 2.33 -5.07
N ILE A 7 2.81 2.54 -6.38
CA ILE A 7 1.77 2.25 -7.38
C ILE A 7 2.29 1.37 -8.51
N ALA A 8 1.38 0.62 -9.15
CA ALA A 8 1.69 -0.03 -10.41
C ALA A 8 1.82 1.03 -11.52
N PRO A 9 2.72 0.84 -12.51
CA PRO A 9 2.91 1.82 -13.58
C PRO A 9 1.68 1.98 -14.48
N ALA A 10 0.82 0.96 -14.53
CA ALA A 10 -0.45 1.00 -15.22
C ALA A 10 -1.52 0.27 -14.42
N ARG A 11 -2.76 0.75 -14.48
CA ARG A 11 -3.95 0.18 -13.86
C ARG A 11 -3.84 0.06 -12.33
N PHE A 12 -3.22 1.04 -11.68
CA PHE A 12 -3.44 1.25 -10.25
C PHE A 12 -4.89 1.72 -10.02
N ARG A 13 -5.45 1.49 -8.83
CA ARG A 13 -6.80 1.97 -8.53
C ARG A 13 -6.78 3.44 -8.11
N ASP A 14 -7.48 4.26 -8.90
CA ASP A 14 -7.42 5.72 -8.85
C ASP A 14 -7.85 6.26 -7.47
N GLU A 15 -9.00 5.80 -6.96
CA GLU A 15 -9.54 6.23 -5.67
C GLU A 15 -8.62 5.84 -4.50
N GLU A 16 -7.93 4.71 -4.61
CA GLU A 16 -7.02 4.17 -3.59
C GLU A 16 -5.68 4.92 -3.54
N LEU A 17 -5.38 5.76 -4.53
CA LEU A 17 -4.27 6.72 -4.50
C LEU A 17 -4.78 8.11 -4.13
N LEU A 18 -5.76 8.63 -4.87
CA LEU A 18 -6.14 10.04 -4.81
C LEU A 18 -6.86 10.40 -3.50
N VAL A 19 -7.73 9.53 -2.99
CA VAL A 19 -8.45 9.80 -1.73
C VAL A 19 -7.48 9.81 -0.54
N PRO A 20 -6.55 8.83 -0.38
CA PRO A 20 -5.53 8.93 0.65
C PRO A 20 -4.64 10.15 0.49
N GLN A 21 -4.18 10.48 -0.72
CA GLN A 21 -3.35 11.67 -0.94
C GLN A 21 -4.05 12.96 -0.51
N GLN A 22 -5.33 13.14 -0.84
CA GLN A 22 -6.10 14.29 -0.38
C GLN A 22 -6.19 14.32 1.15
N THR A 23 -6.51 13.18 1.77
CA THR A 23 -6.63 13.06 3.23
C THR A 23 -5.30 13.36 3.95
N PHE A 24 -4.18 12.93 3.39
CA PHE A 24 -2.84 13.22 3.92
C PHE A 24 -2.49 14.70 3.74
N SER A 25 -2.81 15.28 2.58
CA SER A 25 -2.59 16.70 2.31
C SER A 25 -3.39 17.60 3.26
N ASP A 26 -4.63 17.25 3.57
CA ASP A 26 -5.48 17.99 4.51
C ASP A 26 -4.92 17.97 5.95
N ALA A 27 -4.00 17.05 6.24
CA ALA A 27 -3.29 16.90 7.52
C ALA A 27 -1.82 17.35 7.45
N ASP A 28 -1.43 18.13 6.44
CA ASP A 28 -0.06 18.62 6.21
C ASP A 28 1.00 17.49 6.10
N VAL A 29 0.60 16.34 5.54
CA VAL A 29 1.48 15.21 5.27
C VAL A 29 1.78 15.10 3.77
N GLU A 30 3.06 15.22 3.42
CA GLU A 30 3.54 15.13 2.04
C GLU A 30 3.46 13.68 1.53
N THR A 31 3.10 13.50 0.26
CA THR A 31 3.18 12.20 -0.40
C THR A 31 4.14 12.23 -1.58
N VAL A 32 4.87 11.14 -1.79
CA VAL A 32 5.70 10.91 -2.98
C VAL A 32 5.26 9.63 -3.64
N VAL A 33 4.99 9.69 -4.93
CA VAL A 33 4.62 8.53 -5.73
C VAL A 33 5.88 7.82 -6.23
N ALA A 34 5.92 6.52 -6.01
CA ALA A 34 6.96 5.63 -6.51
C ALA A 34 6.35 4.49 -7.33
N SER A 35 7.08 4.04 -8.33
CA SER A 35 6.72 2.86 -9.13
C SER A 35 7.96 2.06 -9.52
N THR A 36 7.80 1.08 -10.40
CA THR A 36 8.90 0.29 -10.98
C THR A 36 9.89 1.13 -11.80
N HIS A 37 9.46 2.31 -12.24
CA HIS A 37 10.26 3.32 -12.92
C HIS A 37 9.71 4.72 -12.63
N THR A 38 10.47 5.75 -12.95
CA THR A 38 10.01 7.15 -12.92
C THR A 38 9.24 7.50 -14.18
N GLY A 39 8.25 8.38 -14.07
CA GLY A 39 7.43 8.83 -15.19
C GLY A 39 5.94 8.74 -14.90
N THR A 40 5.14 9.04 -15.92
CA THR A 40 3.69 9.04 -15.83
C THR A 40 3.15 7.62 -15.72
N CYS A 41 2.35 7.37 -14.69
CA CYS A 41 1.61 6.15 -14.45
C CYS A 41 0.12 6.38 -14.70
N GLU A 42 -0.58 5.38 -15.21
CA GLU A 42 -2.00 5.48 -15.59
C GLU A 42 -2.90 4.64 -14.67
N GLY A 43 -3.99 5.24 -14.20
CA GLY A 43 -5.02 4.59 -13.37
C GLY A 43 -5.98 3.74 -14.19
N MET A 44 -6.80 2.95 -13.50
CA MET A 44 -7.82 2.09 -14.13
C MET A 44 -8.99 2.88 -14.73
N ILE A 45 -9.28 4.07 -14.18
CA ILE A 45 -10.43 4.89 -14.61
C ILE A 45 -10.01 6.26 -15.17
N GLY A 46 -8.73 6.40 -15.55
CA GLY A 46 -8.22 7.52 -16.35
C GLY A 46 -7.46 8.60 -15.58
N ALA A 47 -7.25 8.44 -14.25
CA ALA A 47 -6.31 9.30 -13.55
C ALA A 47 -4.88 9.04 -14.01
N THR A 48 -4.02 10.04 -13.85
CA THR A 48 -2.57 9.91 -14.03
C THR A 48 -1.86 10.34 -12.76
N ALA A 49 -0.71 9.73 -12.49
CA ALA A 49 0.15 10.09 -11.38
C ALA A 49 1.61 10.05 -11.85
N GLU A 50 2.41 11.04 -11.45
CA GLU A 50 3.83 11.08 -11.80
C GLU A 50 4.65 10.35 -10.72
N ALA A 51 5.26 9.22 -11.08
CA ALA A 51 6.22 8.55 -10.23
C ALA A 51 7.56 9.30 -10.29
N THR A 52 7.91 9.96 -9.19
CA THR A 52 9.11 10.81 -9.12
C THR A 52 10.35 10.05 -8.65
N VAL A 53 10.18 8.80 -8.21
CA VAL A 53 11.25 7.90 -7.77
C VAL A 53 10.91 6.45 -8.14
N SER A 54 11.92 5.66 -8.52
CA SER A 54 11.74 4.21 -8.73
C SER A 54 11.88 3.46 -7.41
N PHE A 55 11.29 2.27 -7.27
CA PHE A 55 11.46 1.46 -6.05
C PHE A 55 12.93 1.18 -5.71
N ALA A 56 13.79 1.03 -6.72
CA ALA A 56 15.23 0.80 -6.53
C ALA A 56 15.95 2.01 -5.91
N ASP A 57 15.45 3.22 -6.16
CA ASP A 57 16.09 4.47 -5.73
C ASP A 57 15.50 5.03 -4.42
N VAL A 58 14.49 4.36 -3.84
CA VAL A 58 13.89 4.76 -2.56
C VAL A 58 14.82 4.44 -1.40
N SER A 59 15.11 5.46 -0.59
CA SER A 59 15.70 5.31 0.75
C SER A 59 14.59 5.35 1.80
N PRO A 60 14.28 4.24 2.50
CA PRO A 60 13.23 4.23 3.53
C PRO A 60 13.42 5.26 4.63
N ALA A 61 14.65 5.71 4.90
CA ALA A 61 14.97 6.70 5.93
C ALA A 61 14.23 8.04 5.71
N ASP A 62 13.95 8.41 4.46
CA ASP A 62 13.37 9.70 4.08
C ASP A 62 11.85 9.78 4.28
N TYR A 63 11.22 8.67 4.67
CA TYR A 63 9.77 8.53 4.77
C TYR A 63 9.35 8.06 6.16
N ASN A 64 8.13 8.40 6.56
CA ASN A 64 7.51 7.95 7.80
C ASN A 64 6.63 6.70 7.60
N ALA A 65 6.11 6.50 6.38
CA ALA A 65 5.27 5.37 6.02
C ALA A 65 5.41 4.98 4.55
N ILE A 66 5.02 3.75 4.23
CA ILE A 66 4.77 3.27 2.87
C ILE A 66 3.31 2.86 2.73
N VAL A 67 2.67 3.27 1.64
CA VAL A 67 1.30 2.91 1.25
C VAL A 67 1.35 2.21 -0.10
N VAL A 68 0.94 0.94 -0.16
CA VAL A 68 0.89 0.16 -1.40
C VAL A 68 -0.53 0.18 -1.96
N VAL A 69 -0.72 0.91 -3.06
CA VAL A 69 -2.02 1.10 -3.73
C VAL A 69 -2.41 -0.16 -4.49
N GLY A 70 -3.70 -0.49 -4.53
CA GLY A 70 -4.24 -1.64 -5.26
C GLY A 70 -4.51 -1.35 -6.73
N GLY A 71 -5.60 -1.94 -7.24
CA GLY A 71 -5.90 -2.06 -8.66
C GLY A 71 -5.27 -3.30 -9.30
N ILE A 72 -5.74 -3.67 -10.49
CA ILE A 72 -5.31 -4.92 -11.14
C ILE A 72 -3.84 -4.87 -11.60
N GLY A 73 -3.27 -3.66 -11.80
CA GLY A 73 -1.84 -3.47 -11.96
C GLY A 73 -1.01 -3.98 -10.79
N ALA A 74 -1.56 -3.95 -9.57
CA ALA A 74 -0.87 -4.49 -8.40
C ALA A 74 -0.67 -6.00 -8.50
N GLN A 75 -1.68 -6.73 -8.96
CA GLN A 75 -1.58 -8.17 -9.17
C GLN A 75 -0.59 -8.53 -10.28
N ASP A 76 -0.61 -7.77 -11.38
CA ASP A 76 0.24 -8.04 -12.55
C ASP A 76 1.71 -7.72 -12.29
N VAL A 77 1.99 -6.69 -11.48
CA VAL A 77 3.35 -6.15 -11.30
C VAL A 77 3.80 -6.24 -9.83
N LEU A 78 3.09 -5.54 -8.93
CA LEU A 78 3.56 -5.29 -7.57
C LEU A 78 3.66 -6.55 -6.70
N TRP A 79 2.77 -7.52 -6.88
CA TRP A 79 2.76 -8.77 -6.09
C TRP A 79 4.06 -9.58 -6.18
N ASN A 80 4.80 -9.44 -7.28
CA ASN A 80 6.04 -10.18 -7.52
C ASN A 80 7.29 -9.29 -7.48
N ASP A 81 7.12 -7.97 -7.42
CA ASP A 81 8.21 -7.00 -7.46
C ASP A 81 9.15 -7.17 -6.24
N ALA A 82 10.42 -7.45 -6.51
CA ALA A 82 11.40 -7.75 -5.47
C ALA A 82 11.82 -6.51 -4.67
N GLU A 83 11.95 -5.36 -5.34
CA GLU A 83 12.34 -4.11 -4.70
C GLU A 83 11.24 -3.59 -3.78
N LEU A 84 9.98 -3.64 -4.22
CA LEU A 84 8.86 -3.25 -3.38
C LEU A 84 8.75 -4.14 -2.13
N LYS A 85 8.96 -5.46 -2.26
CA LYS A 85 8.97 -6.37 -1.09
C LYS A 85 10.13 -6.03 -0.14
N ARG A 86 11.32 -5.72 -0.67
CA ARG A 86 12.47 -5.26 0.13
C ARG A 86 12.12 -3.98 0.89
N LEU A 87 11.55 -2.98 0.22
CA LEU A 87 11.10 -1.74 0.86
C LEU A 87 10.08 -2.02 1.97
N VAL A 88 9.04 -2.82 1.70
CA VAL A 88 8.03 -3.21 2.70
C VAL A 88 8.69 -3.84 3.93
N GLN A 89 9.67 -4.72 3.75
CA GLN A 89 10.41 -5.33 4.85
C GLN A 89 11.24 -4.31 5.62
N GLU A 90 11.92 -3.39 4.95
CA GLU A 90 12.76 -2.36 5.58
C GLU A 90 11.93 -1.33 6.36
N PHE A 91 10.80 -0.87 5.81
CA PHE A 91 9.87 0.00 6.53
C PHE A 91 9.34 -0.70 7.78
N ASN A 92 8.89 -1.95 7.66
CA ASN A 92 8.39 -2.72 8.79
C ASN A 92 9.48 -2.98 9.85
N GLY A 93 10.70 -3.35 9.42
CA GLY A 93 11.84 -3.60 10.31
C GLY A 93 12.31 -2.34 11.06
N ALA A 94 12.11 -1.16 10.47
CA ALA A 94 12.34 0.13 11.11
C ALA A 94 11.16 0.59 12.01
N GLY A 95 10.12 -0.23 12.17
CA GLY A 95 8.93 0.11 12.96
C GLY A 95 8.05 1.20 12.32
N LYS A 96 8.25 1.50 11.04
CA LYS A 96 7.47 2.51 10.30
C LYS A 96 6.12 1.93 9.90
N VAL A 97 5.17 2.81 9.60
CA VAL A 97 3.84 2.39 9.16
C VAL A 97 3.95 1.75 7.78
N VAL A 98 3.41 0.53 7.64
CA VAL A 98 3.31 -0.18 6.37
C VAL A 98 1.86 -0.44 6.08
N ALA A 99 1.36 0.15 5.00
CA ALA A 99 -0.04 0.10 4.67
C ALA A 99 -0.28 -0.44 3.26
N ALA A 100 -1.36 -1.19 3.06
CA ALA A 100 -1.75 -1.68 1.74
C ALA A 100 -3.26 -1.82 1.60
N ILE A 101 -3.78 -1.54 0.41
CA ILE A 101 -5.23 -1.50 0.16
C ILE A 101 -5.62 -2.40 -1.02
N CYS A 102 -6.84 -2.95 -0.96
CA CYS A 102 -7.47 -3.74 -2.00
C CYS A 102 -6.69 -5.02 -2.34
N LEU A 103 -6.06 -5.12 -3.51
CA LEU A 103 -5.26 -6.29 -3.90
C LEU A 103 -3.85 -6.26 -3.31
N SER A 104 -3.37 -5.11 -2.83
CA SER A 104 -1.99 -4.93 -2.41
C SER A 104 -1.59 -5.48 -1.03
N PRO A 105 -2.49 -5.82 -0.08
CA PRO A 105 -2.14 -6.59 1.11
C PRO A 105 -1.41 -7.91 0.79
N VAL A 106 -1.60 -8.47 -0.42
CA VAL A 106 -0.83 -9.62 -0.91
C VAL A 106 0.68 -9.32 -1.02
N VAL A 107 1.08 -8.09 -1.35
CA VAL A 107 2.49 -7.69 -1.33
C VAL A 107 3.06 -7.86 0.07
N LEU A 108 2.31 -7.47 1.11
CA LEU A 108 2.73 -7.59 2.50
C LEU A 108 2.81 -9.06 2.95
N ALA A 109 1.83 -9.87 2.54
CA ALA A 109 1.85 -11.33 2.76
C ALA A 109 3.09 -11.97 2.14
N ARG A 110 3.40 -11.64 0.89
CA ARG A 110 4.55 -12.19 0.15
C ARG A 110 5.89 -11.61 0.60
N ALA A 111 5.90 -10.43 1.19
CA ALA A 111 7.06 -9.88 1.91
C ALA A 111 7.30 -10.58 3.25
N GLY A 112 6.36 -11.42 3.72
CA GLY A 112 6.50 -12.20 4.95
C GLY A 112 6.27 -11.40 6.23
N ILE A 113 5.57 -10.26 6.15
CA ILE A 113 5.37 -9.38 7.32
C ILE A 113 4.01 -9.58 8.01
N LEU A 114 3.13 -10.40 7.44
CA LEU A 114 1.80 -10.71 7.98
C LEU A 114 1.63 -12.00 8.83
N PRO A 115 2.62 -12.93 8.96
CA PRO A 115 2.40 -14.13 9.80
C PRO A 115 1.92 -13.78 11.21
N GLY A 116 0.77 -14.33 11.61
CA GLY A 116 0.17 -14.12 12.92
C GLY A 116 -0.48 -12.74 13.14
N ARG A 117 -0.50 -11.86 12.15
CA ARG A 117 -1.21 -10.58 12.21
C ARG A 117 -2.64 -10.73 11.71
N GLU A 118 -3.54 -9.87 12.18
CA GLU A 118 -4.83 -9.67 11.54
C GLU A 118 -4.68 -8.74 10.32
N ALA A 119 -5.34 -9.08 9.21
CA ALA A 119 -5.31 -8.27 7.99
C ALA A 119 -6.61 -8.43 7.20
N THR A 120 -6.94 -7.45 6.36
CA THR A 120 -8.03 -7.53 5.38
C THR A 120 -7.49 -7.35 3.96
N VAL A 121 -8.29 -7.71 2.95
CA VAL A 121 -7.91 -7.68 1.54
C VAL A 121 -9.16 -7.63 0.66
N PHE A 122 -9.04 -7.11 -0.56
CA PHE A 122 -10.10 -7.23 -1.57
C PHE A 122 -10.48 -8.68 -1.77
N ARG A 123 -11.77 -8.98 -1.73
CA ARG A 123 -12.27 -10.35 -1.73
C ARG A 123 -12.32 -10.94 -3.13
N SER A 124 -11.19 -11.48 -3.55
CA SER A 124 -11.09 -12.39 -4.69
C SER A 124 -10.54 -13.74 -4.23
N PRO A 125 -10.84 -14.86 -4.92
CA PRO A 125 -10.26 -16.15 -4.57
C PRO A 125 -8.73 -16.14 -4.57
N ALA A 126 -8.10 -15.35 -5.44
CA ALA A 126 -6.63 -15.27 -5.54
C ALA A 126 -6.01 -14.54 -4.34
N SER A 127 -6.52 -13.34 -4.02
CA SER A 127 -6.01 -12.54 -2.90
C SER A 127 -6.23 -13.22 -1.55
N ILE A 128 -7.40 -13.82 -1.31
CA ILE A 128 -7.69 -14.56 -0.07
C ILE A 128 -6.66 -15.68 0.15
N ARG A 129 -6.42 -16.50 -0.89
CA ARG A 129 -5.42 -17.59 -0.81
C ARG A 129 -4.01 -17.10 -0.48
N GLU A 130 -3.61 -15.95 -1.03
CA GLU A 130 -2.28 -15.39 -0.76
C GLU A 130 -2.16 -14.83 0.66
N ILE A 131 -3.23 -14.22 1.20
CA ILE A 131 -3.27 -13.77 2.59
C ILE A 131 -3.19 -14.94 3.56
N GLU A 132 -3.97 -16.01 3.33
CA GLU A 132 -3.94 -17.24 4.12
C GLU A 132 -2.57 -17.92 4.06
N LYS A 133 -1.98 -18.03 2.86
CA LYS A 133 -0.63 -18.57 2.66
C LYS A 133 0.44 -17.72 3.37
N GLY A 134 0.23 -16.41 3.45
CA GLY A 134 1.06 -15.47 4.21
C GLY A 134 0.92 -15.59 5.73
N GLY A 135 0.03 -16.45 6.22
CA GLY A 135 -0.16 -16.72 7.65
C GLY A 135 -0.93 -15.64 8.40
N ALA A 136 -1.62 -14.75 7.70
CA ALA A 136 -2.44 -13.72 8.34
C ALA A 136 -3.79 -14.29 8.79
N ARG A 137 -4.37 -13.74 9.87
CA ARG A 137 -5.77 -13.94 10.22
C ARG A 137 -6.61 -12.99 9.37
N LEU A 138 -7.30 -13.53 8.37
CA LEU A 138 -8.15 -12.73 7.50
C LEU A 138 -9.36 -12.18 8.27
N SER A 139 -9.55 -10.86 8.21
CA SER A 139 -10.67 -10.15 8.81
C SER A 139 -11.79 -9.89 7.81
N GLU A 140 -12.99 -9.62 8.33
CA GLU A 140 -14.12 -9.11 7.53
C GLU A 140 -14.27 -7.59 7.62
N ARG A 141 -13.41 -6.93 8.38
CA ARG A 141 -13.43 -5.47 8.53
C ARG A 141 -12.92 -4.77 7.27
N PRO A 142 -13.49 -3.62 6.89
CA PRO A 142 -13.02 -2.82 5.75
C PRO A 142 -11.59 -2.30 5.94
N VAL A 143 -11.23 -1.94 7.19
CA VAL A 143 -9.88 -1.51 7.58
C VAL A 143 -9.45 -2.30 8.82
N VAL A 144 -8.20 -2.74 8.82
CA VAL A 144 -7.56 -3.43 9.95
C VAL A 144 -6.22 -2.76 10.25
N THR A 145 -6.04 -2.36 11.50
CA THR A 145 -4.74 -1.94 12.04
C THR A 145 -4.25 -2.99 13.04
N ASP A 146 -3.07 -3.56 12.79
CA ASP A 146 -2.39 -4.49 13.68
C ASP A 146 -0.93 -4.02 13.88
N GLY A 147 -0.70 -3.32 14.99
CA GLY A 147 0.57 -2.65 15.28
C GLY A 147 0.84 -1.53 14.26
N ASN A 148 1.99 -1.57 13.60
CA ASN A 148 2.39 -0.63 12.55
C ASN A 148 1.88 -1.01 11.14
N VAL A 149 1.08 -2.07 11.01
CA VAL A 149 0.55 -2.54 9.72
C VAL A 149 -0.91 -2.14 9.59
N VAL A 150 -1.26 -1.50 8.47
CA VAL A 150 -2.65 -1.11 8.14
C VAL A 150 -3.06 -1.77 6.83
N THR A 151 -4.19 -2.46 6.80
CA THR A 151 -4.73 -3.04 5.57
C THR A 151 -6.17 -2.61 5.34
N ALA A 152 -6.56 -2.44 4.09
CA ALA A 152 -7.92 -2.11 3.71
C ALA A 152 -8.42 -2.97 2.54
N ASP A 153 -9.71 -3.25 2.49
CA ASP A 153 -10.28 -4.24 1.57
C ASP A 153 -10.65 -3.67 0.18
N GLY A 154 -10.67 -2.35 0.01
CA GLY A 154 -11.07 -1.78 -1.28
C GLY A 154 -11.26 -0.27 -1.29
N PRO A 155 -11.67 0.27 -2.44
CA PRO A 155 -11.75 1.71 -2.69
C PRO A 155 -12.77 2.42 -1.78
N SER A 156 -13.84 1.74 -1.36
CA SER A 156 -14.84 2.29 -0.44
C SER A 156 -14.27 2.58 0.96
N ALA A 157 -13.16 1.95 1.33
CA ALA A 157 -12.48 2.14 2.60
C ALA A 157 -11.32 3.14 2.52
N ALA A 158 -11.05 3.76 1.37
CA ALA A 158 -9.82 4.54 1.14
C ALA A 158 -9.66 5.73 2.10
N GLU A 159 -10.75 6.42 2.45
CA GLU A 159 -10.70 7.52 3.42
C GLU A 159 -10.46 7.03 4.86
N GLU A 160 -11.17 6.00 5.30
CA GLU A 160 -10.98 5.37 6.62
C GLU A 160 -9.54 4.82 6.76
N PHE A 161 -9.04 4.18 5.70
CA PHE A 161 -7.69 3.68 5.59
C PHE A 161 -6.65 4.79 5.76
N ALA A 162 -6.83 5.93 5.09
CA ALA A 162 -5.93 7.08 5.22
C ALA A 162 -5.95 7.66 6.64
N ARG A 163 -7.14 7.79 7.26
CA ARG A 163 -7.26 8.24 8.66
C ARG A 163 -6.57 7.29 9.64
N ALA A 164 -6.68 5.98 9.43
CA ALA A 164 -6.00 4.97 10.25
C ALA A 164 -4.47 5.03 10.14
N ILE A 165 -3.93 5.38 8.96
CA ILE A 165 -2.50 5.63 8.77
C ILE A 165 -2.09 6.89 9.53
N LEU A 166 -2.84 8.00 9.39
CA LEU A 166 -2.53 9.25 10.07
C LEU A 166 -2.51 9.11 11.59
N SER A 167 -3.42 8.31 12.17
CA SER A 167 -3.45 8.08 13.62
C SER A 167 -2.23 7.34 14.17
N LEU A 168 -1.41 6.73 13.30
CA LEU A 168 -0.16 6.07 13.68
C LEU A 168 1.07 6.97 13.48
N LEU A 169 0.91 8.11 12.81
CA LEU A 169 1.98 9.07 12.52
C LEU A 169 2.00 10.25 13.51
N LEU A 170 0.89 10.46 14.23
CA LEU A 170 0.71 11.47 15.28
C LEU A 170 0.97 10.88 16.66
#